data_AF-A0A0Q6SUP3-F1
#
_entry.id   AF-A0A0Q6SUP3-F1
#
_cell.length_a   1.000
_cell.length_b   1.000
_cell.length_c   1.000
_cell.angle_alpha   90.00
_cell.angle_beta   90.00
_cell.angle_gamma   90.00
#
_symmetry.space_group_name_H-M   'P 1'
#
loop_
_entity.id
_entity.type
_entity.pdbx_description
1 polymer ?
#
loop_
_entity_poly.entity_id
_entity_poly.type
_entity_poly.pdbx_seq_one_letter_code
_entity_poly.pdbx_strand_id
1 'polypeptide(L)'
;MLTALAILLAVGLTAALVSNRLNRHKIDELESARALARQRLQAASWGHDVEEVLAQSGVLPSDFESARRIIDVIPRTFGLANLAPPADLVLGDVMRVHVPGKVGVNDGHPAGDSRLTDPFTYDLIANLLAVTDKKLWAQHAEVDSRLSADEEALGDLIAGMTVAGFVQLFTPLVKAKR
;
A
#
# COMPACT_ATOMS: atom_id res chain seq x y z
N MET A 1 32.64 39.00 16.88
CA MET A 1 32.08 37.66 17.19
C MET A 1 30.54 37.58 17.12
N LEU A 2 29.79 38.69 17.20
CA LEU A 2 28.31 38.68 17.13
C LEU A 2 27.71 38.35 15.74
N THR A 3 28.44 38.60 14.64
CA THR A 3 27.94 38.41 13.26
C THR A 3 27.86 36.94 12.83
N ALA A 4 28.81 36.10 13.26
CA ALA A 4 28.81 34.66 12.92
C ALA A 4 27.66 33.90 13.59
N LEU A 5 27.30 34.26 14.83
CA LEU A 5 26.20 33.65 15.56
C LEU A 5 24.83 34.01 14.96
N ALA A 6 24.66 35.25 14.50
CA ALA A 6 23.44 35.71 13.85
C ALA A 6 23.19 35.03 12.49
N ILE A 7 24.26 34.79 11.71
CA ILE A 7 24.17 34.07 10.43
C ILE A 7 23.84 32.59 10.67
N LEU A 8 24.44 31.94 11.66
CA LEU A 8 24.11 30.55 12.01
C LEU A 8 22.66 30.40 12.48
N LEU A 9 22.14 31.35 13.26
CA LEU A 9 20.73 31.39 13.66
C LEU A 9 19.81 31.60 12.44
N ALA A 10 20.16 32.51 11.52
CA ALA A 10 19.37 32.76 10.32
C ALA A 10 19.33 31.53 9.38
N VAL A 11 20.46 30.84 9.19
CA VAL A 11 20.58 29.63 8.38
C VAL A 11 19.83 28.46 9.04
N GLY A 12 19.92 28.31 10.36
CA GLY A 12 19.17 27.29 11.11
C GLY A 12 17.65 27.51 11.03
N LEU A 13 17.19 28.76 11.13
CA LEU A 13 15.76 29.10 11.03
C LEU A 13 15.22 28.88 9.62
N THR A 14 15.98 29.24 8.59
CA THR A 14 15.60 29.01 7.18
C THR A 14 15.62 27.53 6.82
N ALA A 15 16.62 26.76 7.27
CA ALA A 15 16.67 25.31 7.08
C ALA A 15 15.48 24.60 7.74
N ALA A 16 15.10 25.01 8.96
CA ALA A 16 13.93 24.45 9.66
C ALA A 16 12.61 24.82 8.97
N LEU A 17 12.45 26.07 8.51
CA LEU A 17 11.26 26.52 7.78
C LEU A 17 11.12 25.83 6.42
N VAL A 18 12.22 25.69 5.69
CA VAL A 18 12.25 24.99 4.39
C VAL A 18 11.98 23.50 4.56
N SER A 19 12.60 22.84 5.54
CA SER A 19 12.34 21.43 5.87
C SER A 19 10.88 21.19 6.27
N ASN A 20 10.30 22.08 7.09
CA ASN A 20 8.91 21.97 7.51
C ASN A 20 7.93 22.19 6.34
N ARG A 21 8.22 23.13 5.43
CA ARG A 21 7.43 23.32 4.19
C ARG A 21 7.55 22.13 3.24
N LEU A 22 8.75 21.58 3.06
CA LEU A 22 8.98 20.39 2.25
C LEU A 22 8.25 19.17 2.82
N ASN A 23 8.23 19.02 4.15
CA ASN A 23 7.46 17.96 4.81
C ASN A 23 5.95 18.14 4.63
N ARG A 24 5.42 19.36 4.77
CA ARG A 24 3.98 19.63 4.53
C ARG A 24 3.57 19.35 3.09
N HIS A 25 4.35 19.80 2.11
CA HIS A 25 4.07 19.54 0.69
C HIS A 25 4.00 18.04 0.38
N LYS A 26 4.95 17.25 0.92
CA LYS A 26 4.93 15.79 0.77
C LYS A 26 3.72 15.14 1.44
N ILE A 27 3.29 15.66 2.59
CA ILE A 27 2.06 15.19 3.26
C ILE A 27 0.84 15.48 2.38
N ASP A 28 0.70 16.69 1.86
CA ASP A 28 -0.43 17.09 1.01
C ASP A 28 -0.48 16.24 -0.30
N GLU A 29 0.67 15.95 -0.89
CA GLU A 29 0.82 15.06 -2.05
C GLU A 29 0.36 13.63 -1.76
N LEU A 30 0.79 13.06 -0.62
CA LEU A 30 0.38 11.73 -0.18
C LEU A 30 -1.13 11.67 0.14
N GLU A 31 -1.67 12.71 0.77
CA GLU A 31 -3.10 12.82 1.04
C GLU A 31 -3.93 12.89 -0.25
N SER A 32 -3.45 13.66 -1.24
CA SER A 32 -4.09 13.77 -2.55
C SER A 32 -4.06 12.45 -3.30
N ALA A 33 -2.93 11.73 -3.28
CA ALA A 33 -2.83 10.41 -3.87
C ALA A 33 -3.73 9.40 -3.15
N ARG A 34 -3.86 9.48 -1.83
CA ARG A 34 -4.77 8.62 -1.05
C ARG A 34 -6.22 8.92 -1.41
N ALA A 35 -6.58 10.19 -1.59
CA ALA A 35 -7.92 10.58 -2.06
C ALA A 35 -8.22 10.03 -3.47
N LEU A 36 -7.25 10.09 -4.39
CA LEU A 36 -7.40 9.53 -5.74
C LEU A 36 -7.48 7.99 -5.71
N ALA A 37 -6.66 7.32 -4.90
CA ALA A 37 -6.75 5.87 -4.68
C ALA A 37 -8.14 5.48 -4.18
N ARG A 38 -8.67 6.21 -3.18
CA ARG A 38 -10.05 6.02 -2.68
C ARG A 38 -11.08 6.18 -3.77
N GLN A 39 -10.98 7.22 -4.59
CA GLN A 39 -11.90 7.45 -5.69
C GLN A 39 -11.86 6.32 -6.71
N ARG A 40 -10.66 5.83 -7.09
CA ARG A 40 -10.49 4.69 -7.99
C ARG A 40 -11.07 3.42 -7.42
N LEU A 41 -10.85 3.18 -6.13
CA LEU A 41 -11.49 2.08 -5.43
C LEU A 41 -13.00 2.20 -5.51
N GLN A 42 -13.58 3.31 -5.05
CA GLN A 42 -15.02 3.54 -5.11
C GLN A 42 -15.61 3.39 -6.53
N ALA A 43 -14.87 3.81 -7.56
CA ALA A 43 -15.29 3.73 -8.95
C ALA A 43 -15.25 2.30 -9.53
N ALA A 44 -14.40 1.41 -9.00
CA ALA A 44 -14.23 0.03 -9.47
C ALA A 44 -15.44 -0.89 -9.12
N SER A 45 -16.63 -0.35 -8.90
CA SER A 45 -17.86 -1.09 -8.55
C SER A 45 -17.73 -1.99 -7.31
N TRP A 46 -17.57 -1.39 -6.13
CA TRP A 46 -17.65 -2.08 -4.83
C TRP A 46 -19.12 -2.37 -4.47
N GLY A 47 -19.70 -3.36 -5.14
CA GLY A 47 -21.11 -3.74 -4.98
C GLY A 47 -21.35 -5.23 -4.78
N HIS A 48 -20.30 -6.06 -4.81
CA HIS A 48 -20.41 -7.49 -4.52
C HIS A 48 -20.57 -7.72 -3.02
N ASP A 49 -21.32 -8.75 -2.66
CA ASP A 49 -21.28 -9.25 -1.28
C ASP A 49 -19.86 -9.78 -1.01
N VAL A 50 -19.30 -9.49 0.16
CA VAL A 50 -17.98 -10.02 0.57
C VAL A 50 -17.97 -11.53 0.43
N GLU A 51 -19.05 -12.21 0.80
CA GLU A 51 -19.15 -13.66 0.68
C GLU A 51 -19.14 -14.15 -0.77
N GLU A 52 -19.71 -13.39 -1.69
CA GLU A 52 -19.64 -13.68 -3.14
C GLU A 52 -18.19 -13.61 -3.63
N VAL A 53 -17.46 -12.57 -3.23
CA VAL A 53 -16.04 -12.38 -3.59
C VAL A 53 -15.19 -13.52 -3.02
N LEU A 54 -15.44 -13.91 -1.76
CA LEU A 54 -14.76 -15.03 -1.12
C LEU A 54 -15.05 -16.36 -1.82
N ALA A 55 -16.32 -16.61 -2.17
CA ALA A 55 -16.72 -17.81 -2.89
C ALA A 55 -16.10 -17.89 -4.29
N GLN A 56 -16.09 -16.77 -5.03
CA GLN A 56 -15.42 -16.67 -6.33
C GLN A 56 -13.90 -16.87 -6.23
N SER A 57 -13.30 -16.49 -5.11
CA SER A 57 -11.88 -16.72 -4.81
C SER A 57 -11.56 -18.17 -4.40
N GLY A 58 -12.56 -19.06 -4.38
CA GLY A 58 -12.41 -20.46 -4.00
C GLY A 58 -12.18 -20.68 -2.51
N VAL A 59 -12.51 -19.70 -1.66
CA VAL A 59 -12.39 -19.81 -0.20
C VAL A 59 -13.52 -20.70 0.33
N LEU A 60 -13.19 -21.64 1.21
CA LEU A 60 -14.18 -22.47 1.88
C LEU A 60 -14.90 -21.67 2.98
N PRO A 61 -16.19 -21.93 3.26
CA PRO A 61 -16.92 -21.25 4.35
C PRO A 61 -16.25 -21.32 5.72
N SER A 62 -15.47 -22.38 5.99
CA SER A 62 -14.67 -22.53 7.22
C SER A 62 -13.60 -21.44 7.39
N ASP A 63 -13.14 -20.85 6.29
CA ASP A 63 -12.05 -19.87 6.26
C ASP A 63 -12.55 -18.44 6.04
N PHE A 64 -13.87 -18.23 5.98
CA PHE A 64 -14.46 -16.91 5.71
C PHE A 64 -14.03 -15.85 6.72
N GLU A 65 -13.88 -16.19 8.00
CA GLU A 65 -13.43 -15.21 9.00
C GLU A 65 -11.99 -14.75 8.73
N SER A 66 -11.09 -15.69 8.39
CA SER A 66 -9.71 -15.39 8.02
C SER A 66 -9.64 -14.58 6.72
N ALA A 67 -10.43 -14.97 5.73
CA ALA A 67 -10.48 -14.30 4.44
C ALA A 67 -11.06 -12.89 4.53
N ARG A 68 -12.08 -12.68 5.38
CA ARG A 68 -12.59 -11.34 5.72
C ARG A 68 -11.53 -10.44 6.38
N ARG A 69 -10.59 -11.01 7.15
CA ARG A 69 -9.49 -10.20 7.71
C ARG A 69 -8.47 -9.78 6.67
N ILE A 70 -8.16 -10.66 5.70
CA ILE A 70 -7.30 -10.32 4.56
C ILE A 70 -7.95 -9.28 3.69
N ILE A 71 -9.23 -9.47 3.35
CA ILE A 71 -9.95 -8.57 2.44
C ILE A 71 -10.06 -7.15 3.04
N ASP A 72 -10.18 -7.04 4.36
CA ASP A 72 -10.19 -5.78 5.12
C ASP A 72 -8.88 -4.99 5.06
N VAL A 73 -7.74 -5.62 4.76
CA VAL A 73 -6.42 -4.96 4.68
C VAL A 73 -6.42 -3.87 3.61
N ILE A 74 -7.03 -4.15 2.46
CA ILE A 74 -7.08 -3.27 1.31
C ILE A 74 -7.81 -1.96 1.68
N PRO A 75 -9.11 -1.95 2.03
CA PRO A 75 -9.82 -0.71 2.32
C PRO A 75 -9.23 0.03 3.52
N ARG A 76 -8.70 -0.66 4.55
CA ARG A 76 -8.02 -0.02 5.70
C ARG A 76 -6.77 0.77 5.30
N THR A 77 -5.95 0.22 4.39
CA THR A 77 -4.75 0.90 3.87
C THR A 77 -5.11 2.26 3.23
N PHE A 78 -6.29 2.31 2.62
CA PHE A 78 -6.82 3.52 1.99
C PHE A 78 -7.78 4.29 2.89
N GLY A 79 -7.99 3.94 4.16
CA GLY A 79 -8.91 4.63 5.07
C GLY A 79 -10.38 4.57 4.64
N LEU A 80 -10.76 3.50 3.95
CA LEU A 80 -12.13 3.12 3.66
C LEU A 80 -12.49 2.01 4.64
N ALA A 81 -13.53 2.19 5.47
CA ALA A 81 -13.99 1.13 6.36
C ALA A 81 -15.22 0.46 5.75
N ASN A 82 -15.31 -0.87 5.84
CA ASN A 82 -16.50 -1.67 5.52
C ASN A 82 -16.99 -1.64 4.06
N LEU A 83 -16.09 -1.48 3.10
CA LEU A 83 -16.44 -1.65 1.69
C LEU A 83 -16.06 -3.07 1.23
N ALA A 84 -16.89 -3.70 0.40
CA ALA A 84 -16.62 -5.01 -0.21
C ALA A 84 -15.89 -4.85 -1.55
N PRO A 85 -14.68 -5.42 -1.73
CA PRO A 85 -13.92 -5.17 -2.94
C PRO A 85 -14.35 -6.08 -4.10
N PRO A 86 -14.16 -5.66 -5.36
CA PRO A 86 -14.43 -6.49 -6.53
C PRO A 86 -13.42 -7.64 -6.62
N ALA A 87 -13.83 -8.81 -7.10
CA ALA A 87 -12.93 -9.96 -7.27
C ALA A 87 -11.87 -9.74 -8.37
N ASP A 88 -12.21 -8.95 -9.40
CA ASP A 88 -11.44 -8.70 -10.62
C ASP A 88 -10.52 -7.47 -10.55
N LEU A 89 -10.61 -6.66 -9.49
CA LEU A 89 -9.77 -5.49 -9.30
C LEU A 89 -8.30 -5.89 -9.18
N VAL A 90 -7.45 -5.36 -10.06
CA VAL A 90 -5.98 -5.48 -9.97
C VAL A 90 -5.46 -4.46 -8.95
N LEU A 91 -4.77 -4.95 -7.92
CA LEU A 91 -4.30 -4.09 -6.81
C LEU A 91 -3.27 -3.06 -7.28
N GLY A 92 -2.45 -3.41 -8.26
CA GLY A 92 -1.47 -2.52 -8.88
C GLY A 92 -2.07 -1.21 -9.42
N ASP A 93 -3.31 -1.20 -9.91
CA ASP A 93 -3.94 0.00 -10.50
C ASP A 93 -4.34 1.04 -9.44
N VAL A 94 -4.48 0.59 -8.20
CA VAL A 94 -4.83 1.38 -7.02
C VAL A 94 -3.58 1.83 -6.27
N MET A 95 -2.59 0.96 -6.25
CA MET A 95 -1.28 1.16 -5.63
C MET A 95 -0.42 2.14 -6.45
N ARG A 96 -0.40 1.99 -7.77
CA ARG A 96 0.29 2.89 -8.70
C ARG A 96 -0.55 4.13 -8.98
N VAL A 97 -0.88 4.86 -7.93
CA VAL A 97 -1.46 6.19 -8.08
C VAL A 97 -0.35 7.18 -8.34
N HIS A 98 -0.47 7.84 -9.49
CA HIS A 98 0.42 8.94 -9.83
C HIS A 98 0.20 10.05 -8.80
N VAL A 99 1.14 10.20 -7.87
CA VAL A 99 1.30 11.42 -7.09
C VAL A 99 1.82 12.45 -8.08
N PRO A 100 1.11 13.56 -8.35
CA PRO A 100 1.63 14.64 -9.17
C PRO A 100 2.76 15.36 -8.42
N GLY A 101 3.93 14.72 -8.36
CA GLY A 101 5.17 15.42 -8.10
C GLY A 101 5.57 16.14 -9.39
N LYS A 102 6.14 17.34 -9.28
CA LYS A 102 6.76 17.99 -10.44
C LYS A 102 7.63 16.97 -11.17
N VAL A 103 7.21 16.57 -12.37
CA VAL A 103 8.14 16.13 -13.40
C VAL A 103 9.23 17.18 -13.42
N GLY A 104 10.47 16.78 -13.09
CA GLY A 104 11.60 17.67 -12.99
C GLY A 104 11.63 18.57 -14.21
N VAL A 105 11.34 19.85 -14.00
CA VAL A 105 11.60 20.86 -15.00
C VAL A 105 13.10 21.10 -14.95
N ASN A 106 13.77 20.61 -16.01
CA ASN A 106 15.07 21.03 -16.58
C ASN A 106 16.27 20.09 -16.47
N ASP A 107 17.08 20.17 -17.54
CA ASP A 107 18.51 19.86 -17.63
C ASP A 107 18.95 18.44 -18.02
N GLY A 108 18.46 17.93 -19.16
CA GLY A 108 19.25 17.03 -20.01
C GLY A 108 19.75 15.73 -19.36
N HIS A 109 19.21 15.33 -18.22
CA HIS A 109 19.50 14.06 -17.58
C HIS A 109 18.47 13.02 -18.04
N PRO A 110 18.90 11.81 -18.44
CA PRO A 110 17.96 10.73 -18.73
C PRO A 110 17.09 10.57 -17.50
N ALA A 111 15.78 10.46 -17.72
CA ALA A 111 14.77 10.28 -16.68
C ALA A 111 15.25 9.20 -15.71
N GLY A 112 15.85 9.64 -14.61
CA GLY A 112 16.36 8.76 -13.57
C GLY A 112 15.15 7.99 -13.10
N ASP A 113 15.22 6.67 -13.29
CA ASP A 113 14.12 5.72 -13.17
C ASP A 113 12.97 6.30 -12.36
N SER A 114 11.87 6.61 -13.06
CA SER A 114 10.55 6.64 -12.45
C SER A 114 10.27 5.24 -11.92
N ARG A 115 11.00 4.84 -10.87
CA ARG A 115 10.48 3.98 -9.83
C ARG A 115 9.20 4.68 -9.45
N LEU A 116 8.10 4.19 -10.01
CA LEU A 116 6.80 4.31 -9.38
C LEU A 116 7.01 3.70 -8.00
N THR A 117 7.57 4.46 -7.06
CA THR A 117 7.42 4.23 -5.64
C THR A 117 5.94 4.35 -5.43
N ASP A 118 5.25 3.22 -5.53
CA ASP A 118 3.89 3.08 -5.10
C ASP A 118 3.87 3.55 -3.64
N PRO A 119 3.24 4.70 -3.37
CA PRO A 119 3.32 5.34 -2.05
C PRO A 119 2.57 4.53 -0.99
N PHE A 120 1.88 3.45 -1.37
CA PHE A 120 1.02 2.66 -0.50
C PHE A 120 1.44 1.19 -0.38
N THR A 121 2.43 0.69 -1.13
CA THR A 121 2.88 -0.73 -1.04
C THR A 121 3.31 -1.06 0.39
N TYR A 122 4.12 -0.19 0.99
CA TYR A 122 4.66 -0.41 2.32
C TYR A 122 3.55 -0.46 3.38
N ASP A 123 2.59 0.47 3.32
CA ASP A 123 1.42 0.47 4.22
C ASP A 123 0.58 -0.81 4.04
N LEU A 124 0.38 -1.25 2.80
CA LEU A 124 -0.37 -2.46 2.49
C LEU A 124 0.33 -3.70 3.03
N ILE A 125 1.64 -3.84 2.78
CA ILE A 125 2.46 -4.94 3.29
C ILE A 125 2.48 -4.93 4.81
N ALA A 126 2.66 -3.77 5.45
CA ALA A 126 2.65 -3.66 6.89
C ALA A 126 1.31 -4.10 7.50
N ASN A 127 0.19 -3.67 6.92
CA ASN A 127 -1.15 -4.08 7.36
C ASN A 127 -1.42 -5.57 7.10
N LEU A 128 -0.91 -6.12 5.99
CA LEU A 128 -0.96 -7.56 5.68
C LEU A 128 -0.16 -8.39 6.70
N LEU A 129 1.07 -7.98 7.01
CA LEU A 129 1.92 -8.64 8.00
C LEU A 129 1.32 -8.56 9.42
N ALA A 130 0.53 -7.53 9.71
CA ALA A 130 -0.16 -7.39 10.99
C ALA A 130 -1.30 -8.41 11.18
N VAL A 131 -1.89 -8.93 10.11
CA VAL A 131 -3.01 -9.90 10.15
C VAL A 131 -2.57 -11.35 9.91
N THR A 132 -1.35 -11.57 9.44
CA THR A 132 -0.79 -12.90 9.16
C THR A 132 0.00 -13.47 10.36
N ASP A 133 0.05 -14.80 10.47
CA ASP A 133 0.87 -15.47 11.49
C ASP A 133 2.30 -15.62 10.98
N LYS A 134 3.26 -15.04 11.69
CA LYS A 134 4.69 -15.06 11.31
C LYS A 134 5.25 -16.48 11.17
N LYS A 135 4.77 -17.45 11.97
CA LYS A 135 5.24 -18.85 11.88
C LYS A 135 4.66 -19.53 10.65
N LEU A 136 3.38 -19.32 10.36
CA LEU A 136 2.74 -19.85 9.14
C LEU A 136 3.34 -19.25 7.89
N TRP A 137 3.65 -17.94 7.91
CA TRP A 137 4.35 -17.26 6.83
C TRP A 137 5.70 -17.92 6.54
N ALA A 138 6.54 -18.08 7.57
CA ALA A 138 7.86 -18.70 7.40
C ALA A 138 7.76 -20.11 6.80
N GLN A 139 6.81 -20.93 7.29
CA GLN A 139 6.57 -22.28 6.78
C GLN A 139 6.07 -22.27 5.32
N HIS A 140 5.17 -21.36 4.97
CA HIS A 140 4.67 -21.26 3.60
C HIS A 140 5.71 -20.68 2.64
N ALA A 141 6.57 -19.76 3.09
CA ALA A 141 7.67 -19.21 2.29
C ALA A 141 8.74 -20.24 1.95
N GLU A 142 8.92 -21.29 2.77
CA GLU A 142 9.78 -22.44 2.45
C GLU A 142 9.22 -23.28 1.28
N VAL A 143 7.90 -23.24 1.06
CA VAL A 143 7.21 -24.05 0.06
C VAL A 143 6.86 -23.23 -1.20
N ASP A 144 6.46 -21.98 -1.02
CA ASP A 144 6.10 -21.04 -2.08
C ASP A 144 7.09 -19.87 -2.11
N SER A 145 8.03 -19.93 -3.06
CA SER A 145 9.09 -18.93 -3.22
C SER A 145 8.56 -17.52 -3.56
N ARG A 146 7.26 -17.38 -3.90
CA ARG A 146 6.63 -16.07 -4.12
C ARG A 146 6.46 -15.30 -2.81
N LEU A 147 6.36 -15.99 -1.67
CA LEU A 147 6.26 -15.38 -0.33
C LEU A 147 7.63 -14.98 0.23
N SER A 148 8.48 -14.40 -0.63
CA SER A 148 9.80 -13.90 -0.26
C SER A 148 9.74 -12.97 0.96
N ALA A 149 10.78 -12.97 1.79
CA ALA A 149 10.94 -12.01 2.89
C ALA A 149 11.36 -10.61 2.39
N ASP A 150 11.64 -10.47 1.10
CA ASP A 150 11.96 -9.19 0.46
C ASP A 150 10.68 -8.37 0.19
N GLU A 151 10.64 -7.15 0.76
CA GLU A 151 9.49 -6.24 0.66
C GLU A 151 9.27 -5.76 -0.79
N GLU A 152 10.34 -5.60 -1.57
CA GLU A 152 10.25 -5.18 -2.98
C GLU A 152 9.62 -6.27 -3.84
N ALA A 153 10.12 -7.51 -3.74
CA ALA A 153 9.53 -8.66 -4.42
C ALA A 153 8.08 -8.94 -4.00
N LEU A 154 7.76 -8.77 -2.71
CA LEU A 154 6.38 -8.92 -2.21
C LEU A 154 5.47 -7.81 -2.75
N GLY A 155 5.97 -6.59 -2.86
CA GLY A 155 5.27 -5.47 -3.47
C GLY A 155 4.94 -5.71 -4.94
N ASP A 156 5.90 -6.20 -5.72
CA ASP A 156 5.71 -6.56 -7.12
C ASP A 156 4.71 -7.70 -7.31
N LEU A 157 4.77 -8.71 -6.42
CA LEU A 157 3.79 -9.79 -6.40
C LEU A 157 2.38 -9.25 -6.19
N ILE A 158 2.16 -8.44 -5.15
CA ILE A 158 0.84 -7.87 -4.83
C ILE A 158 0.35 -6.95 -5.97
N ALA A 159 1.24 -6.18 -6.60
CA ALA A 159 0.88 -5.28 -7.69
C ALA A 159 0.33 -6.01 -8.92
N GLY A 160 0.81 -7.21 -9.20
CA GLY A 160 0.32 -8.04 -10.30
C GLY A 160 -0.96 -8.84 -9.99
N MET A 161 -1.46 -8.81 -8.76
CA MET A 161 -2.55 -9.67 -8.31
C MET A 161 -3.91 -8.99 -8.33
N THR A 162 -4.94 -9.79 -8.60
CA THR A 162 -6.33 -9.40 -8.33
C THR A 162 -6.64 -9.53 -6.85
N VAL A 163 -7.71 -8.88 -6.39
CA VAL A 163 -8.25 -9.07 -5.03
C VAL A 163 -8.52 -10.55 -4.76
N ALA A 164 -9.11 -11.29 -5.71
CA ALA A 164 -9.36 -12.72 -5.54
C ALA A 164 -8.07 -13.53 -5.34
N GLY A 165 -7.04 -13.26 -6.15
CA GLY A 165 -5.73 -13.89 -5.99
C GLY A 165 -5.08 -13.53 -4.66
N PHE A 166 -5.23 -12.27 -4.21
CA PHE A 166 -4.70 -11.80 -2.94
C PHE A 166 -5.36 -12.53 -1.76
N VAL A 167 -6.69 -12.61 -1.76
CA VAL A 167 -7.45 -13.37 -0.77
C VAL A 167 -7.03 -14.83 -0.77
N GLN A 168 -6.95 -15.46 -1.95
CA GLN A 168 -6.61 -16.88 -2.06
C GLN A 168 -5.20 -17.19 -1.53
N LEU A 169 -4.22 -16.33 -1.82
CA LEU A 169 -2.84 -16.54 -1.41
C LEU A 169 -2.63 -16.30 0.09
N PHE A 170 -3.24 -15.26 0.66
CA PHE A 170 -2.95 -14.83 2.02
C PHE A 170 -3.91 -15.38 3.08
N THR A 171 -5.10 -15.87 2.71
CA THR A 171 -6.06 -16.46 3.65
C THR A 171 -5.47 -17.62 4.48
N PRO A 172 -4.72 -18.58 3.89
CA PRO A 172 -4.08 -19.67 4.65
C PRO A 172 -3.04 -19.20 5.67
N LEU A 173 -2.52 -17.99 5.50
CA LEU A 173 -1.50 -17.40 6.39
C LEU A 173 -2.11 -16.68 7.59
N VAL A 174 -3.42 -16.41 7.57
CA VAL A 174 -4.13 -15.85 8.71
C VAL A 174 -4.42 -16.94 9.71
N LYS A 175 -4.01 -16.69 10.95
CA LYS A 175 -4.32 -17.56 12.07
C LYS A 175 -5.84 -17.75 12.18
N ALA A 176 -6.31 -18.99 12.00
CA ALA A 176 -7.65 -19.37 12.43
C ALA A 176 -7.78 -19.00 13.92
N LYS A 177 -8.73 -18.12 14.28
CA LYS A 177 -9.05 -17.93 15.69
C LYS A 177 -9.61 -19.25 16.18
N ARG A 178 -8.86 -19.93 17.06
CA ARG A 178 -9.40 -20.97 17.92
C ARG A 178 -10.37 -20.35 18.91
#